data_AF-A0A447JAM9-F1
#
_entry.id   AF-A0A447JAM9-F1
#
_cell.length_a   1.000
_cell.length_b   1.000
_cell.length_c   1.000
_cell.angle_alpha   90.00
_cell.angle_beta   90.00
_cell.angle_gamma   90.00
#
_symmetry.space_group_name_H-M   'P 1'
#
loop_
_entity.id
_entity.type
_entity.pdbx_description
1 polymer ?
#
loop_
_entity_poly.entity_id
_entity_poly.type
_entity_poly.pdbx_seq_one_letter_code
_entity_poly.pdbx_strand_id
1 'polypeptide(L)'
;MLDEDLNNHSLYECLREKYHLWFTHSRKMIELVYASFEVAHYLGVNEGYPLILIKSEMIDNKGELSCVSQQLIVGDKIRFTV
;
A
#
# COMPACT_ATOMS: atom_id res chain seq x y z
N MET A 1 -4.29 -13.30 -12.17
CA MET A 1 -3.17 -12.40 -11.82
C MET A 1 -2.07 -13.10 -11.03
N LEU A 2 -2.28 -14.27 -10.41
CA LEU A 2 -1.20 -14.95 -9.67
C LEU A 2 -0.03 -15.41 -10.57
N ASP A 3 -0.28 -15.57 -11.87
CA ASP A 3 0.74 -15.94 -12.88
C ASP A 3 1.38 -14.73 -13.57
N GLU A 4 1.03 -13.49 -13.19
CA GLU A 4 1.63 -12.29 -13.75
C GLU A 4 2.98 -12.00 -13.05
N ASP A 5 4.06 -11.81 -13.82
CA ASP A 5 5.33 -11.37 -13.26
C ASP A 5 5.28 -9.87 -12.96
N LEU A 6 5.29 -9.55 -11.66
CA LEU A 6 5.24 -8.18 -11.15
C LEU A 6 6.57 -7.71 -10.56
N ASN A 7 7.66 -8.50 -10.69
CA ASN A 7 8.94 -8.14 -10.06
C ASN A 7 9.54 -6.84 -10.64
N ASN A 8 9.22 -6.52 -11.89
CA ASN A 8 9.70 -5.31 -12.58
C ASN A 8 8.58 -4.54 -13.30
N HIS A 9 7.32 -4.78 -12.93
CA HIS A 9 6.17 -4.20 -13.60
C HIS A 9 5.22 -3.56 -12.57
N SER A 10 4.66 -2.41 -12.93
CA SER A 10 3.63 -1.77 -12.10
C SER A 10 2.33 -2.57 -12.17
N LEU A 11 1.83 -2.99 -11.01
CA LEU A 11 0.49 -3.60 -10.91
C LEU A 11 -0.58 -2.70 -11.55
N TYR A 12 -0.46 -1.38 -11.41
CA TYR A 12 -1.43 -0.41 -11.91
C TYR A 12 -1.43 -0.34 -13.44
N GLU A 13 -0.25 -0.44 -14.06
CA GLU A 13 -0.11 -0.50 -15.52
C GLU A 13 -0.70 -1.81 -16.05
N CYS A 14 -0.37 -2.94 -15.44
CA CYS A 14 -0.93 -4.24 -15.80
C CYS A 14 -2.47 -4.25 -15.73
N LEU A 15 -3.05 -3.71 -14.65
CA LEU A 15 -4.50 -3.56 -14.50
C LEU A 15 -5.11 -2.68 -15.60
N ARG A 16 -4.46 -1.58 -15.96
CA ARG A 16 -4.96 -0.67 -16.99
C ARG A 16 -4.92 -1.29 -18.38
N GLU A 17 -3.79 -1.88 -18.75
CA GLU A 17 -3.55 -2.35 -20.11
C GLU A 17 -4.27 -3.65 -20.42
N LYS A 18 -4.20 -4.63 -19.51
CA LYS A 18 -4.76 -5.96 -19.73
C LYS A 18 -6.23 -6.08 -19.31
N TYR A 19 -6.62 -5.34 -18.27
CA TYR A 19 -7.94 -5.49 -17.65
C TYR A 19 -8.83 -4.24 -17.81
N HIS A 20 -8.32 -3.18 -18.46
CA HIS A 20 -9.02 -1.91 -18.64
C HIS A 20 -9.56 -1.34 -17.32
N LEU A 21 -8.79 -1.54 -16.24
CA LEU A 21 -9.12 -1.13 -14.88
C LEU A 21 -8.09 -0.10 -14.39
N TRP A 22 -8.56 1.05 -13.92
CA TRP A 22 -7.70 2.05 -13.29
C TRP A 22 -8.42 2.73 -12.13
N PHE A 23 -7.66 3.10 -11.10
CA PHE A 23 -8.20 3.78 -9.93
C PHE A 23 -8.42 5.27 -10.20
N THR A 24 -9.58 5.78 -9.80
CA THR A 24 -10.01 7.17 -10.03
C THR A 24 -9.92 8.01 -8.76
N HIS A 25 -10.33 7.44 -7.63
CA HIS A 25 -10.34 8.11 -6.34
C HIS A 25 -9.75 7.19 -5.28
N SER A 26 -9.10 7.78 -4.28
CA SER A 26 -8.64 7.02 -3.12
C SER A 26 -8.96 7.76 -1.84
N ARG A 27 -9.44 7.04 -0.84
CA ARG A 27 -9.51 7.50 0.53
C ARG A 27 -8.34 6.91 1.30
N LYS A 28 -7.56 7.76 1.96
CA LYS A 28 -6.40 7.34 2.75
C LYS A 28 -6.59 7.71 4.22
N MET A 29 -6.20 6.81 5.10
CA MET A 29 -6.09 7.00 6.54
C MET A 29 -4.64 6.81 6.94
N ILE A 30 -4.13 7.70 7.79
CA ILE A 30 -2.77 7.64 8.32
C ILE A 30 -2.86 7.54 9.85
N GLU A 31 -2.21 6.53 10.43
CA GLU A 31 -2.21 6.25 11.87
C GLU A 31 -0.77 5.99 12.35
N LEU A 32 -0.45 6.36 13.59
CA LEU A 32 0.75 5.89 14.29
C LEU A 32 0.44 4.55 14.94
N VAL A 33 1.24 3.53 14.63
CA VAL A 33 1.14 2.19 15.21
C VAL A 33 2.50 1.71 15.71
N TYR A 34 2.54 0.56 16.38
CA TYR A 34 3.78 -0.02 16.88
C TYR A 34 4.04 -1.37 16.22
N ALA A 35 5.30 -1.64 15.86
CA ALA A 35 5.70 -2.87 15.19
C ALA A 35 5.44 -4.10 16.08
N SER A 36 4.73 -5.10 15.55
CA SER A 36 4.72 -6.44 16.14
C SER A 36 6.07 -7.13 15.92
N PHE A 37 6.33 -8.24 16.61
CA PHE A 37 7.54 -9.06 16.41
C PHE A 37 7.81 -9.38 14.93
N GLU A 38 6.81 -9.84 14.19
CA GLU A 38 6.94 -10.20 12.77
C GLU A 38 7.23 -8.98 11.88
N VAL A 39 6.48 -7.89 12.07
CA VAL A 39 6.68 -6.64 11.30
C VAL A 39 8.07 -6.06 11.59
N ALA A 40 8.50 -6.08 12.85
CA ALA A 40 9.80 -5.62 13.27
C ALA A 40 10.93 -6.41 12.60
N HIS A 41 10.78 -7.75 12.52
CA HIS A 41 11.71 -8.62 11.81
C HIS A 41 11.83 -8.26 10.33
N TYR A 42 10.71 -8.14 9.61
CA TYR A 42 10.73 -7.81 8.18
C TYR A 42 11.26 -6.40 7.88
N LEU A 43 11.01 -5.44 8.77
CA LEU A 43 11.46 -4.04 8.59
C LEU A 43 12.86 -3.77 9.16
N GLY A 44 13.46 -4.73 9.87
CA GLY A 44 14.77 -4.57 10.50
C GLY A 44 14.79 -3.52 11.61
N VAL A 45 13.71 -3.45 12.40
CA VAL A 45 13.56 -2.55 13.55
C VAL A 45 13.29 -3.36 14.83
N ASN A 46 13.30 -2.70 15.99
CA ASN A 46 12.94 -3.35 17.25
C ASN A 46 11.42 -3.59 17.35
N GLU A 47 11.01 -4.61 18.09
CA GLU A 47 9.60 -4.77 18.47
C GLU A 47 9.12 -3.52 19.25
N GLY A 48 7.89 -3.09 18.99
CA GLY A 48 7.35 -1.86 19.57
C GLY A 48 7.89 -0.57 18.95
N TYR A 49 8.67 -0.64 17.86
CA TYR A 49 9.14 0.56 17.16
C TYR A 49 7.95 1.31 16.51
N PRO A 50 7.89 2.65 16.60
CA PRO A 50 6.80 3.44 16.02
C PRO A 50 6.84 3.41 14.48
N LEU A 51 5.70 3.07 13.87
CA LEU A 51 5.51 3.00 12.43
C LEU A 51 4.35 3.88 11.98
N ILE A 52 4.42 4.34 10.74
CA ILE A 52 3.31 5.01 10.07
C ILE A 52 2.52 3.96 9.31
N LEU A 53 1.25 3.78 9.67
CA LEU A 53 0.30 2.95 8.96
C LEU A 53 -0.49 3.80 7.96
N ILE A 54 -0.44 3.43 6.68
CA ILE A 54 -1.31 4.01 5.65
C ILE A 54 -2.28 2.94 5.18
N LYS A 55 -3.58 3.18 5.41
CA LYS A 55 -4.66 2.38 4.81
C LYS A 55 -5.23 3.16 3.63
N SER A 56 -5.41 2.50 2.50
CA SER A 56 -6.04 3.11 1.32
C SER A 56 -7.18 2.25 0.82
N GLU A 57 -8.31 2.88 0.54
CA GLU A 57 -9.46 2.33 -0.18
C GLU A 57 -9.52 3.04 -1.54
N MET A 58 -9.51 2.28 -2.64
CA MET A 58 -9.41 2.81 -3.99
C MET A 58 -10.63 2.41 -4.81
N ILE A 59 -11.29 3.43 -5.37
CA ILE A 59 -12.43 3.28 -6.28
C ILE A 59 -11.90 3.27 -7.71
N ASP A 60 -12.39 2.34 -8.52
CA ASP A 60 -11.99 2.21 -9.91
C ASP A 60 -12.77 3.10 -10.89
N ASN A 61 -12.53 2.91 -12.18
CA ASN A 61 -13.17 3.58 -13.29
C ASN A 61 -14.62 3.13 -13.56
N LYS A 62 -15.10 2.11 -12.84
CA LYS A 62 -16.47 1.62 -12.87
C LYS A 62 -17.28 2.10 -11.65
N GLY A 63 -16.63 2.78 -10.71
CA GLY A 63 -17.25 3.27 -9.47
C GLY A 63 -17.23 2.23 -8.34
N GLU A 64 -16.50 1.13 -8.50
CA GLU A 64 -16.45 0.04 -7.53
C GLU A 64 -15.24 0.15 -6.60
N LEU A 65 -15.39 -0.33 -5.35
CA LEU A 65 -14.27 -0.47 -4.43
C LEU A 65 -13.41 -1.67 -4.85
N SER A 66 -12.31 -1.40 -5.55
CA SER A 66 -11.56 -2.43 -6.27
C SER A 66 -10.16 -2.67 -5.72
N CYS A 67 -9.66 -1.84 -4.80
CA CYS A 67 -8.41 -2.14 -4.10
C CYS A 67 -8.38 -1.58 -2.67
N VAL A 68 -7.92 -2.42 -1.75
CA VAL A 68 -7.64 -2.05 -0.36
C VAL A 68 -6.17 -2.37 -0.09
N SER A 69 -5.42 -1.39 0.40
CA SER A 69 -3.99 -1.57 0.69
C SER A 69 -3.66 -1.11 2.10
N GLN A 70 -2.74 -1.82 2.74
CA GLN A 70 -2.12 -1.42 4.01
C GLN A 70 -0.61 -1.33 3.83
N GLN A 71 -0.02 -0.25 4.31
CA GLN A 71 1.43 -0.04 4.28
C GLN A 71 1.91 0.32 5.67
N LEU A 72 2.99 -0.33 6.11
CA LEU A 72 3.67 -0.05 7.37
C LEU A 72 5.04 0.53 7.04
N ILE A 73 5.28 1.76 7.45
CA ILE A 73 6.45 2.54 7.03
C ILE A 73 7.25 2.96 8.26
N VAL A 74 8.57 2.76 8.20
CA VAL A 74 9.50 3.27 9.22
C VAL A 74 9.55 4.81 9.11
N GLY A 75 9.04 5.49 10.13
CA GLY A 75 8.72 6.92 10.06
C GLY A 75 9.93 7.85 9.91
N ASP A 76 11.11 7.44 10.36
CA ASP A 76 12.35 8.22 10.25
C ASP A 76 12.97 8.21 8.84
N LYS A 77 12.41 7.42 7.91
CA LYS A 77 12.88 7.27 6.53
C LYS A 77 11.91 7.83 5.48
N ILE A 78 10.84 8.52 5.88
CA ILE A 78 9.82 9.02 4.94
C ILE A 78 9.48 10.50 5.20
N ARG A 79 9.09 11.19 4.13
CA ARG A 79 8.49 12.53 4.16
C ARG A 79 7.22 12.55 3.33
N PHE A 80 6.14 13.08 3.90
CA PHE A 80 4.92 13.39 3.15
C PHE A 80 4.95 14.84 2.67
N THR A 81 4.47 15.07 1.46
CA THR A 81 4.21 16.41 0.92
C THR A 81 2.74 16.46 0.50
N VAL A 82 2.08 17.57 0.78
CA VAL A 82 0.65 17.82 0.47
C VAL A 82 0.58 18.92 -0.58
#